data_AF-A0A1C3UPM7-F1
#
_entry.id   AF-A0A1C3UPM7-F1
#
_cell.length_a   1.000
_cell.length_b   1.000
_cell.length_c   1.000
_cell.angle_alpha   90.00
_cell.angle_beta   90.00
_cell.angle_gamma   90.00
#
_symmetry.space_group_name_H-M   'P 1'
#
loop_
_entity.id
_entity.type
_entity.pdbx_description
1 polymer ?
#
loop_
_entity_poly.entity_id
_entity_poly.type
_entity_poly.pdbx_seq_one_letter_code
_entity_poly.pdbx_strand_id
1 'polypeptide(L)'
;MIQFALLFGLGFLTASLLVFLIAPAIHRRIVWFTEKRLKATMPLSPQEVRAQKDMARALFAAENARTEQALTQERDKTVALQIHNGKLQQEASRLAGGNSELQTRIDDLEMEAGELRSRLRREESYISQLKSGIHVAEQASAEKEADIDNLRKRMMKMSADADNLKIDLATRETEIESLKLRINTLRDERDTLHRDLNAASVRAADAERSLRQETDKNKRLDERLTREIAGSADKETAIERHVQDVVRLKERLEAAVKESREASKALRAAGIAPPKKPAKAPKLSAVSMIVNTADNQTNAAEPERTVEHDIAHMTEEVRNRAAALSDRLLKARTPAHEEAVREEIATIAANMVALTALKEGSASPILDLLPKDKVAAEQGARISLADRVAAMLPKHP
;
A
#
# COMPACT_ATOMS: atom_id res chain seq x y z
N MET A 1 101.60 -164.43 -84.52
CA MET A 1 101.14 -163.08 -84.12
C MET A 1 99.66 -163.06 -83.71
N ILE A 2 98.69 -163.26 -84.62
CA ILE A 2 97.24 -163.09 -84.34
C ILE A 2 96.74 -163.82 -83.07
N GLN A 3 97.21 -165.03 -82.77
CA GLN A 3 96.79 -165.82 -81.61
C GLN A 3 97.00 -165.11 -80.25
N PHE A 4 98.10 -164.36 -80.09
CA PHE A 4 98.34 -163.58 -78.87
C PHE A 4 97.37 -162.39 -78.75
N ALA A 5 97.04 -161.74 -79.87
CA ALA A 5 96.06 -160.66 -79.89
C ALA A 5 94.64 -161.16 -79.54
N LEU A 6 94.25 -162.36 -79.99
CA LEU A 6 92.98 -162.98 -79.63
C LEU A 6 92.89 -163.36 -78.14
N LEU A 7 93.95 -163.94 -77.57
CA LEU A 7 93.98 -164.25 -76.13
C LEU A 7 93.96 -162.99 -75.26
N PHE A 8 94.69 -161.95 -75.66
CA PHE A 8 94.65 -160.65 -74.98
C PHE A 8 93.27 -159.99 -75.08
N GLY A 9 92.64 -160.03 -76.26
CA GLY A 9 91.28 -159.54 -76.49
C GLY A 9 90.23 -160.28 -75.66
N LEU A 10 90.31 -161.62 -75.57
CA LEU A 10 89.41 -162.43 -74.75
C LEU A 10 89.60 -162.16 -73.24
N GLY A 11 90.85 -162.01 -72.78
CA GLY A 11 91.17 -161.64 -71.40
C GLY A 11 90.65 -160.24 -71.03
N PHE A 12 90.81 -159.26 -71.94
CA PHE A 12 90.26 -157.92 -71.75
C PHE A 12 88.72 -157.91 -71.74
N LEU A 13 88.08 -158.65 -72.67
CA LEU A 13 86.62 -158.74 -72.75
C LEU A 13 86.02 -159.35 -71.47
N THR A 14 86.61 -160.46 -70.98
CA THR A 14 86.15 -161.12 -69.75
C THR A 14 86.37 -160.28 -68.50
N ALA A 15 87.51 -159.58 -68.38
CA ALA A 15 87.75 -158.63 -67.31
C ALA A 15 86.75 -157.45 -67.33
N SER A 16 86.51 -156.87 -68.50
CA SER A 16 85.56 -155.75 -68.67
C SER A 16 84.12 -156.16 -68.35
N LEU A 17 83.71 -157.39 -68.74
CA LEU A 17 82.40 -157.95 -68.42
C LEU A 17 82.21 -158.17 -66.90
N LEU A 18 83.24 -158.66 -66.19
CA LEU A 18 83.22 -158.77 -64.73
C LEU A 18 83.12 -157.40 -64.04
N VAL A 19 83.84 -156.38 -64.52
CA VAL A 19 83.71 -155.01 -64.02
C VAL A 19 82.28 -154.50 -64.22
N PHE A 20 81.69 -154.71 -65.39
CA PHE A 20 80.31 -154.26 -65.68
C PHE A 20 79.25 -154.98 -64.85
N LEU A 21 79.47 -156.25 -64.49
CA LEU A 21 78.58 -157.02 -63.60
C LEU A 21 78.63 -156.50 -62.14
N ILE A 22 79.80 -156.08 -61.67
CA ILE A 22 80.03 -155.69 -60.27
C ILE A 22 79.76 -154.19 -60.04
N ALA A 23 79.99 -153.33 -61.03
CA ALA A 23 79.83 -151.88 -60.91
C ALA A 23 78.45 -151.41 -60.39
N PRO A 24 77.30 -151.98 -60.81
CA PRO A 24 75.99 -151.58 -60.28
C PRO A 24 75.84 -151.86 -58.78
N ALA A 25 76.42 -152.96 -58.29
CA ALA A 25 76.39 -153.32 -56.87
C ALA A 25 77.27 -152.38 -56.03
N ILE A 26 78.48 -152.06 -56.52
CA ILE A 26 79.36 -151.08 -55.89
C ILE A 26 78.71 -149.69 -55.87
N HIS A 27 78.15 -149.24 -57.00
CA HIS A 27 77.51 -147.93 -57.08
C HIS A 27 76.31 -147.79 -56.13
N ARG A 28 75.41 -148.79 -56.07
CA ARG A 28 74.32 -148.82 -55.08
C ARG A 28 74.83 -148.74 -53.64
N ARG A 29 75.93 -149.43 -53.33
CA ARG A 29 76.55 -149.43 -51.99
C ARG A 29 77.17 -148.06 -51.67
N ILE A 30 77.83 -147.41 -52.64
CA ILE A 30 78.35 -146.04 -52.50
C ILE A 30 77.20 -145.07 -52.24
N VAL A 31 76.14 -145.08 -53.07
CA VAL A 31 74.98 -144.18 -52.90
C VAL A 31 74.39 -144.31 -51.50
N TRP A 32 74.10 -145.54 -51.03
CA TRP A 32 73.59 -145.77 -49.67
C TRP A 32 74.51 -145.25 -48.57
N PHE A 33 75.82 -145.48 -48.66
CA PHE A 33 76.77 -144.95 -47.67
C PHE A 33 76.89 -143.42 -47.75
N THR A 34 76.84 -142.81 -48.94
CA THR A 34 76.86 -141.35 -49.09
C THR A 34 75.59 -140.71 -48.54
N GLU A 35 74.42 -141.27 -48.83
CA GLU A 35 73.13 -140.78 -48.30
C GLU A 35 73.07 -140.94 -46.78
N LYS A 36 73.47 -142.10 -46.25
CA LYS A 36 73.50 -142.35 -44.81
C LYS A 36 74.52 -141.47 -44.08
N ARG A 37 75.68 -141.20 -44.69
CA ARG A 37 76.66 -140.25 -44.16
C ARG A 37 76.14 -138.81 -44.21
N LEU A 38 75.54 -138.40 -45.33
CA LEU A 38 74.97 -137.06 -45.49
C LEU A 38 73.85 -136.80 -44.47
N LYS A 39 72.95 -137.77 -44.27
CA LYS A 39 71.91 -137.73 -43.23
C LYS A 39 72.45 -137.78 -41.79
N ALA A 40 73.68 -138.23 -41.58
CA ALA A 40 74.36 -138.22 -40.28
C ALA A 40 75.27 -136.99 -40.07
N THR A 41 75.55 -136.19 -41.11
CA THR A 41 76.37 -134.97 -41.04
C THR A 41 75.61 -133.68 -41.35
N MET A 42 74.41 -133.75 -41.94
CA MET A 42 73.48 -132.61 -41.96
C MET A 42 72.86 -132.47 -40.57
N PRO A 43 72.98 -131.29 -39.91
CA PRO A 43 72.55 -131.12 -38.52
C PRO A 43 71.03 -130.91 -38.34
N LEU A 44 70.22 -131.01 -39.40
CA LEU A 44 68.78 -130.80 -39.34
C LEU A 44 67.97 -131.85 -40.11
N SER A 45 66.91 -132.33 -39.48
CA SER A 45 65.81 -133.11 -40.03
C SER A 45 64.93 -132.27 -40.99
N PRO A 46 64.32 -132.87 -42.02
CA PRO A 46 63.32 -132.18 -42.87
C PRO A 46 62.11 -131.61 -42.11
N GLN A 47 61.82 -132.12 -40.90
CA GLN A 47 60.80 -131.54 -40.02
C GLN A 47 61.30 -130.30 -39.29
N GLU A 48 62.57 -130.28 -38.87
CA GLU A 48 63.19 -129.12 -38.19
C GLU A 48 63.39 -127.94 -39.15
N VAL A 49 63.71 -128.21 -40.44
CA VAL A 49 63.76 -127.15 -41.47
C VAL A 49 62.39 -126.51 -41.69
N ARG A 50 61.29 -127.30 -41.58
CA ARG A 50 59.92 -126.75 -41.62
C ARG A 50 59.63 -125.95 -40.36
N ALA A 51 59.91 -126.52 -39.18
CA ALA A 51 59.72 -125.85 -37.89
C ALA A 51 60.49 -124.53 -37.80
N GLN A 52 61.74 -124.45 -38.27
CA GLN A 52 62.51 -123.21 -38.33
C GLN A 52 61.92 -122.20 -39.34
N LYS A 53 61.44 -122.66 -40.50
CA LYS A 53 60.79 -121.79 -41.49
C LYS A 53 59.48 -121.21 -40.97
N ASP A 54 58.67 -122.03 -40.30
CA ASP A 54 57.39 -121.61 -39.73
C ASP A 54 57.60 -120.79 -38.44
N MET A 55 58.67 -121.06 -37.65
CA MET A 55 59.12 -120.21 -36.55
C MET A 55 59.59 -118.84 -37.06
N ALA A 56 60.41 -118.79 -38.13
CA ALA A 56 60.85 -117.52 -38.71
C ALA A 56 59.65 -116.72 -39.26
N ARG A 57 58.70 -117.38 -39.93
CA ARG A 57 57.43 -116.77 -40.35
C ARG A 57 56.62 -116.25 -39.15
N ALA A 58 56.56 -117.01 -38.05
CA ALA A 58 55.86 -116.61 -36.83
C ALA A 58 56.55 -115.43 -36.11
N LEU A 59 57.89 -115.38 -36.11
CA LEU A 59 58.67 -114.26 -35.58
C LEU A 59 58.43 -113.00 -36.41
N PHE A 60 58.59 -113.06 -37.74
CA PHE A 60 58.29 -111.90 -38.61
C PHE A 60 56.82 -111.48 -38.51
N ALA A 61 55.87 -112.40 -38.38
CA ALA A 61 54.46 -112.06 -38.16
C ALA A 61 54.23 -111.40 -36.78
N ALA A 62 54.90 -111.86 -35.73
CA ALA A 62 54.80 -111.27 -34.39
C ALA A 62 55.51 -109.91 -34.28
N GLU A 63 56.63 -109.72 -34.98
CA GLU A 63 57.34 -108.44 -35.06
C GLU A 63 56.57 -107.43 -35.91
N ASN A 64 56.03 -107.83 -37.06
CA ASN A 64 55.11 -107.00 -37.85
C ASN A 64 53.87 -106.62 -37.01
N ALA A 65 53.18 -107.58 -36.39
CA ALA A 65 52.02 -107.29 -35.56
C ALA A 65 52.35 -106.37 -34.37
N ARG A 66 53.53 -106.48 -33.75
CA ARG A 66 54.01 -105.56 -32.71
C ARG A 66 54.27 -104.15 -33.24
N THR A 67 54.89 -104.02 -34.42
CA THR A 67 55.16 -102.70 -35.03
C THR A 67 53.89 -102.05 -35.56
N GLU A 68 52.94 -102.83 -36.12
CA GLU A 68 51.59 -102.38 -36.48
C GLU A 68 50.81 -101.92 -35.25
N GLN A 69 50.83 -102.68 -34.15
CA GLN A 69 50.16 -102.31 -32.90
C GLN A 69 50.80 -101.09 -32.23
N ALA A 70 52.12 -100.92 -32.31
CA ALA A 70 52.79 -99.71 -31.87
C ALA A 70 52.42 -98.50 -32.76
N LEU A 71 52.34 -98.69 -34.08
CA LEU A 71 51.95 -97.65 -35.03
C LEU A 71 50.48 -97.23 -34.87
N THR A 72 49.56 -98.15 -34.55
CA THR A 72 48.18 -97.76 -34.21
C THR A 72 48.13 -97.02 -32.89
N GLN A 73 48.81 -97.48 -31.83
CA GLN A 73 48.88 -96.76 -30.55
C GLN A 73 49.46 -95.34 -30.69
N GLU A 74 50.52 -95.13 -31.47
CA GLU A 74 51.04 -93.79 -31.73
C GLU A 74 50.09 -92.95 -32.58
N ARG A 75 49.41 -93.54 -33.58
CA ARG A 75 48.36 -92.84 -34.34
C ARG A 75 47.21 -92.41 -33.43
N ASP A 76 46.70 -93.29 -32.59
CA ASP A 76 45.63 -93.00 -31.63
C ASP A 76 46.03 -91.88 -30.66
N LYS A 77 47.27 -91.88 -30.16
CA LYS A 77 47.84 -90.76 -29.37
C LYS A 77 47.89 -89.46 -30.17
N THR A 78 48.39 -89.47 -31.41
CA THR A 78 48.45 -88.24 -32.23
C THR A 78 47.06 -87.69 -32.57
N VAL A 79 46.07 -88.55 -32.84
CA VAL A 79 44.67 -88.15 -33.05
C VAL A 79 44.06 -87.59 -31.76
N ALA A 80 44.30 -88.23 -30.61
CA ALA A 80 43.85 -87.70 -29.31
C ALA A 80 44.46 -86.33 -28.99
N LEU A 81 45.76 -86.12 -29.28
CA LEU A 81 46.44 -84.84 -29.12
C LEU A 81 45.93 -83.78 -30.11
N GLN A 82 45.63 -84.14 -31.36
CA GLN A 82 45.02 -83.24 -32.33
C GLN A 82 43.61 -82.81 -31.90
N ILE A 83 42.78 -83.74 -31.41
CA ILE A 83 41.45 -83.43 -30.86
C ILE A 83 41.55 -82.55 -29.62
N HIS A 84 42.52 -82.81 -28.74
CA HIS A 84 42.77 -81.97 -27.56
C HIS A 84 43.19 -80.54 -27.94
N ASN A 85 44.14 -80.41 -28.87
CA ASN A 85 44.58 -79.10 -29.36
C ASN A 85 43.47 -78.35 -30.10
N GLY A 86 42.63 -79.05 -30.88
CA GLY A 86 41.46 -78.46 -31.52
C GLY A 86 40.45 -77.90 -30.52
N LYS A 87 40.17 -78.64 -29.43
CA LYS A 87 39.33 -78.15 -28.31
C LYS A 87 39.96 -76.94 -27.62
N LEU A 88 41.24 -77.02 -27.28
CA LEU A 88 41.96 -75.91 -26.62
C LEU A 88 42.01 -74.65 -27.50
N GLN A 89 42.15 -74.81 -28.83
CA GLN A 89 42.09 -73.71 -29.80
C GLN A 89 40.67 -73.13 -29.92
N GLN A 90 39.62 -73.96 -29.84
CA GLN A 90 38.23 -73.50 -29.79
C GLN A 90 37.94 -72.72 -28.50
N GLU A 91 38.40 -73.20 -27.35
CA GLU A 91 38.29 -72.52 -26.06
C GLU A 91 39.06 -71.20 -26.04
N ALA A 92 40.30 -71.19 -26.53
CA ALA A 92 41.09 -69.96 -26.68
C ALA A 92 40.43 -68.95 -27.62
N SER A 93 39.82 -69.41 -28.72
CA SER A 93 39.06 -68.55 -29.65
C SER A 93 37.80 -67.96 -28.97
N ARG A 94 37.09 -68.75 -28.15
CA ARG A 94 35.93 -68.28 -27.38
C ARG A 94 36.33 -67.26 -26.32
N LEU A 95 37.45 -67.47 -25.63
CA LEU A 95 37.98 -66.53 -24.63
C LEU A 95 38.50 -65.25 -25.28
N ALA A 96 39.13 -65.33 -26.46
CA ALA A 96 39.55 -64.16 -27.23
C ALA A 96 38.34 -63.32 -27.70
N GLY A 97 37.27 -63.98 -28.18
CA GLY A 97 36.00 -63.32 -28.51
C GLY A 97 35.39 -62.61 -27.31
N GLY A 98 35.21 -63.31 -26.18
CA GLY A 98 34.68 -62.73 -24.95
C GLY A 98 35.53 -61.58 -24.39
N ASN A 99 36.86 -61.66 -24.49
CA ASN A 99 37.73 -60.54 -24.13
C ASN A 99 37.56 -59.34 -25.06
N SER A 100 37.34 -59.56 -26.36
CA SER A 100 37.05 -58.47 -27.32
C SER A 100 35.70 -57.81 -27.03
N GLU A 101 34.66 -58.60 -26.73
CA GLU A 101 33.32 -58.11 -26.35
C GLU A 101 33.37 -57.31 -25.04
N LEU A 102 34.14 -57.78 -24.06
CA LEU A 102 34.39 -57.05 -22.81
C LEU A 102 35.17 -55.76 -23.04
N GLN A 103 36.18 -55.75 -23.92
CA GLN A 103 36.92 -54.53 -24.26
C GLN A 103 36.01 -53.49 -24.91
N THR A 104 35.24 -53.86 -25.95
CA THR A 104 34.30 -52.91 -26.58
C THR A 104 33.30 -52.35 -25.57
N ARG A 105 32.84 -53.16 -24.62
CA ARG A 105 31.93 -52.71 -23.57
C ARG A 105 32.60 -51.80 -22.52
N ILE A 106 33.90 -51.95 -22.28
CA ILE A 106 34.68 -51.00 -21.48
C ILE A 106 34.80 -49.68 -22.23
N ASP A 107 35.15 -49.72 -23.52
CA ASP A 107 35.31 -48.54 -24.37
C ASP A 107 33.99 -47.73 -24.47
N ASP A 108 32.85 -48.42 -24.64
CA ASP A 108 31.50 -47.82 -24.60
C ASP A 108 31.22 -47.12 -23.26
N LEU A 109 31.48 -47.79 -22.13
CA LEU A 109 31.26 -47.25 -20.78
C LEU A 109 32.22 -46.09 -20.45
N GLU A 110 33.44 -46.10 -20.99
CA GLU A 110 34.36 -44.96 -20.88
C GLU A 110 33.87 -43.76 -21.70
N MET A 111 33.25 -43.97 -22.87
CA MET A 111 32.62 -42.91 -23.64
C MET A 111 31.39 -42.34 -22.91
N GLU A 112 30.50 -43.18 -22.38
CA GLU A 112 29.35 -42.74 -21.56
C GLU A 112 29.82 -41.95 -20.33
N ALA A 113 30.83 -42.43 -19.60
CA ALA A 113 31.41 -41.72 -18.47
C ALA A 113 32.07 -40.40 -18.90
N GLY A 114 32.65 -40.34 -20.09
CA GLY A 114 33.17 -39.11 -20.71
C GLY A 114 32.07 -38.09 -21.00
N GLU A 115 30.96 -38.51 -21.61
CA GLU A 115 29.81 -37.65 -21.87
C GLU A 115 29.17 -37.15 -20.58
N LEU A 116 28.93 -38.02 -19.60
CA LEU A 116 28.36 -37.65 -18.30
C LEU A 116 29.23 -36.62 -17.56
N ARG A 117 30.56 -36.77 -17.58
CA ARG A 117 31.51 -35.78 -17.04
C ARG A 117 31.48 -34.45 -17.82
N SER A 118 31.34 -34.52 -19.14
CA SER A 118 31.22 -33.33 -20.02
C SER A 118 29.91 -32.58 -19.74
N ARG A 119 28.79 -33.29 -19.58
CA ARG A 119 27.50 -32.74 -19.20
C ARG A 119 27.55 -32.12 -17.80
N LEU A 120 28.08 -32.84 -16.80
CA LEU A 120 28.22 -32.34 -15.44
C LEU A 120 28.95 -30.98 -15.41
N ARG A 121 30.08 -30.84 -16.12
CA ARG A 121 30.81 -29.56 -16.23
C ARG A 121 30.00 -28.44 -16.88
N ARG A 122 29.09 -28.74 -17.81
CA ARG A 122 28.18 -27.74 -18.41
C ARG A 122 27.13 -27.29 -17.41
N GLU A 123 26.52 -28.23 -16.67
CA GLU A 123 25.56 -27.93 -15.62
C GLU A 123 26.23 -27.16 -14.45
N GLU A 124 27.44 -27.53 -14.03
CA GLU A 124 28.24 -26.80 -13.02
C GLU A 124 28.52 -25.35 -13.47
N SER A 125 28.90 -25.15 -14.73
CA SER A 125 29.11 -23.82 -15.31
C SER A 125 27.81 -23.01 -15.36
N TYR A 126 26.70 -23.63 -15.77
CA TYR A 126 25.38 -23.00 -15.80
C TYR A 126 24.87 -22.63 -14.39
N ILE A 127 25.05 -23.50 -13.40
CA ILE A 127 24.75 -23.24 -11.99
C ILE A 127 25.61 -22.09 -11.45
N SER A 128 26.89 -22.02 -11.82
CA SER A 128 27.77 -20.91 -11.45
C SER A 128 27.31 -19.58 -12.05
N GLN A 129 26.95 -19.57 -13.34
CA GLN A 129 26.37 -18.41 -14.02
C GLN A 129 25.04 -17.98 -13.38
N LEU A 130 24.13 -18.93 -13.15
CA LEU A 130 22.82 -18.68 -12.52
C LEU A 130 22.98 -18.13 -11.10
N LYS A 131 23.91 -18.67 -10.30
CA LYS A 131 24.24 -18.13 -8.97
C LYS A 131 24.77 -16.69 -9.03
N SER A 132 25.61 -16.36 -10.02
CA SER A 132 26.07 -14.98 -10.22
C SER A 132 24.92 -14.04 -10.62
N GLY A 133 24.00 -14.50 -11.47
CA GLY A 133 22.80 -13.74 -11.85
C GLY A 133 21.84 -13.52 -10.67
N ILE A 134 21.68 -14.52 -9.80
CA ILE A 134 20.91 -14.41 -8.56
C ILE A 134 21.54 -13.35 -7.64
N HIS A 135 22.84 -13.39 -7.37
CA HIS A 135 23.50 -12.37 -6.54
C HIS A 135 23.37 -10.94 -7.11
N VAL A 136 23.47 -10.76 -8.42
CA VAL A 136 23.25 -9.45 -9.06
C VAL A 136 21.79 -9.00 -8.93
N ALA A 137 20.83 -9.92 -9.05
CA ALA A 137 19.41 -9.62 -8.85
C ALA A 137 19.07 -9.31 -7.38
N GLU A 138 19.66 -10.02 -6.42
CA GLU A 138 19.56 -9.76 -4.98
C GLU A 138 20.10 -8.37 -4.63
N GLN A 139 21.31 -8.03 -5.10
CA GLN A 139 21.91 -6.70 -4.90
C GLN A 139 21.02 -5.61 -5.50
N ALA A 140 20.56 -5.77 -6.74
CA ALA A 140 19.66 -4.83 -7.40
C ALA A 140 18.25 -4.77 -6.79
N SER A 141 17.89 -5.71 -5.91
CA SER A 141 16.68 -5.65 -5.07
C SER A 141 16.94 -4.85 -3.79
N ALA A 142 18.06 -5.13 -3.10
CA ALA A 142 18.46 -4.42 -1.89
C ALA A 142 18.71 -2.92 -2.14
N GLU A 143 19.30 -2.56 -3.28
CA GLU A 143 19.45 -1.17 -3.73
C GLU A 143 18.08 -0.48 -3.91
N LYS A 144 17.11 -1.15 -4.52
CA LYS A 144 15.74 -0.63 -4.69
C LYS A 144 14.98 -0.52 -3.37
N GLU A 145 15.18 -1.45 -2.43
CA GLU A 145 14.59 -1.38 -1.10
C GLU A 145 15.13 -0.17 -0.32
N ALA A 146 16.45 0.08 -0.40
CA ALA A 146 17.07 1.27 0.19
C ALA A 146 16.52 2.57 -0.43
N ASP A 147 16.34 2.62 -1.76
CA ASP A 147 15.72 3.76 -2.44
C ASP A 147 14.24 3.96 -2.05
N ILE A 148 13.47 2.87 -1.96
CA ILE A 148 12.07 2.91 -1.49
C ILE A 148 12.00 3.46 -0.05
N ASP A 149 12.89 3.05 0.84
CA ASP A 149 12.93 3.58 2.21
C ASP A 149 13.42 5.03 2.29
N ASN A 150 14.31 5.46 1.39
CA ASN A 150 14.70 6.87 1.27
C ASN A 150 13.55 7.73 0.74
N LEU A 151 12.79 7.24 -0.24
CA LEU A 151 11.57 7.88 -0.74
C LEU A 151 10.47 7.93 0.35
N ARG A 152 10.27 6.86 1.13
CA ARG A 152 9.37 6.84 2.29
C ARG A 152 9.76 7.88 3.34
N LYS A 153 11.04 7.95 3.73
CA LYS A 153 11.54 8.98 4.68
C LYS A 153 11.30 10.40 4.15
N ARG A 154 11.53 10.64 2.85
CA ARG A 154 11.27 11.93 2.20
C ARG A 154 9.77 12.26 2.18
N MET A 155 8.91 11.29 1.89
CA MET A 155 7.45 11.45 1.91
C MET A 155 6.95 11.74 3.34
N MET A 156 7.43 11.04 4.36
CA MET A 156 7.10 11.31 5.76
C MET A 156 7.51 12.73 6.16
N LYS A 157 8.72 13.16 5.78
CA LYS A 157 9.15 14.55 6.02
C LYS A 157 8.23 15.55 5.31
N MET A 158 7.93 15.35 4.02
CA MET A 158 7.03 16.24 3.28
C MET A 158 5.61 16.28 3.84
N SER A 159 5.12 15.18 4.43
CA SER A 159 3.85 15.18 5.17
C SER A 159 3.93 16.04 6.43
N ALA A 160 4.97 15.86 7.25
CA ALA A 160 5.17 16.68 8.45
C ALA A 160 5.37 18.16 8.11
N ASP A 161 6.12 18.49 7.06
CA ASP A 161 6.28 19.86 6.55
C ASP A 161 4.93 20.44 6.10
N ALA A 162 4.05 19.64 5.47
CA ALA A 162 2.71 20.06 5.06
C ALA A 162 1.72 20.21 6.24
N ASP A 163 1.78 19.32 7.23
CA ASP A 163 0.98 19.42 8.46
C ASP A 163 1.39 20.65 9.29
N ASN A 164 2.69 20.95 9.37
CA ASN A 164 3.20 22.20 9.96
C ASN A 164 2.67 23.43 9.23
N LEU A 165 2.76 23.48 7.89
CA LEU A 165 2.21 24.58 7.09
C LEU A 165 0.68 24.74 7.24
N LYS A 166 -0.04 23.65 7.48
CA LYS A 166 -1.48 23.66 7.76
C LYS A 166 -1.80 24.21 9.15
N ILE A 167 -0.97 23.91 10.16
CA ILE A 167 -1.05 24.53 11.49
C ILE A 167 -0.75 26.02 11.39
N ASP A 168 0.34 26.41 10.70
CA ASP A 168 0.69 27.81 10.46
C ASP A 168 -0.46 28.56 9.79
N LEU A 169 -1.06 28.00 8.74
CA LEU A 169 -2.22 28.58 8.06
C LEU A 169 -3.40 28.80 9.02
N ALA A 170 -3.75 27.81 9.85
CA ALA A 170 -4.81 27.94 10.85
C ALA A 170 -4.49 29.00 11.92
N THR A 171 -3.22 29.14 12.34
CA THR A 171 -2.83 30.25 13.23
C THR A 171 -3.01 31.61 12.56
N ARG A 172 -2.63 31.74 11.27
CA ARG A 172 -2.86 32.99 10.50
C ARG A 172 -4.34 33.27 10.28
N GLU A 173 -5.19 32.26 10.10
CA GLU A 173 -6.65 32.45 10.04
C GLU A 173 -7.21 32.98 11.36
N THR A 174 -6.79 32.45 12.51
CA THR A 174 -7.21 32.96 13.83
C THR A 174 -6.64 34.35 14.15
N GLU A 175 -5.41 34.67 13.73
CA GLU A 175 -4.88 36.05 13.78
C GLU A 175 -5.72 37.00 12.92
N ILE A 176 -6.07 36.61 11.69
CA ILE A 176 -6.91 37.39 10.78
C ILE A 176 -8.32 37.59 11.37
N GLU A 177 -8.90 36.59 12.03
CA GLU A 177 -10.19 36.72 12.71
C GLU A 177 -10.12 37.64 13.93
N SER A 178 -9.09 37.51 14.76
CA SER A 178 -8.80 38.44 15.87
C SER A 178 -8.64 39.89 15.37
N LEU A 179 -7.91 40.09 14.27
CA LEU A 179 -7.76 41.40 13.64
C LEU A 179 -9.07 41.93 13.04
N LYS A 180 -9.91 41.07 12.43
CA LYS A 180 -11.27 41.45 11.96
C LYS A 180 -12.15 41.91 13.14
N LEU A 181 -12.12 41.18 14.26
CA LEU A 181 -12.85 41.57 15.48
C LEU A 181 -12.32 42.89 16.05
N ARG A 182 -10.99 43.11 16.07
CA ARG A 182 -10.44 44.40 16.52
C ARG A 182 -10.78 45.55 15.56
N ILE A 183 -10.80 45.32 14.25
CA ILE A 183 -11.25 46.31 13.25
C ILE A 183 -12.73 46.64 13.44
N ASN A 184 -13.58 45.66 13.74
CA ASN A 184 -15.01 45.90 13.97
C ASN A 184 -15.24 46.67 15.28
N THR A 185 -14.61 46.29 16.40
CA THR A 185 -14.69 47.09 17.65
C THR A 185 -14.19 48.52 17.45
N LEU A 186 -13.07 48.73 16.76
CA LEU A 186 -12.59 50.08 16.41
C LEU A 186 -13.55 50.84 15.47
N ARG A 187 -14.29 50.14 14.59
CA ARG A 187 -15.34 50.76 13.77
C ARG A 187 -16.54 51.17 14.59
N ASP A 188 -16.96 50.35 15.55
CA ASP A 188 -18.09 50.62 16.45
C ASP A 188 -17.74 51.76 17.42
N GLU A 189 -16.55 51.74 18.02
CA GLU A 189 -15.96 52.84 18.80
C GLU A 189 -15.96 54.16 18.00
N ARG A 190 -15.55 54.11 16.72
CA ARG A 190 -15.55 55.28 15.82
C ARG A 190 -16.96 55.75 15.46
N ASP A 191 -17.94 54.84 15.32
CA ASP A 191 -19.33 55.22 15.08
C ASP A 191 -20.04 55.76 16.34
N THR A 192 -19.74 55.25 17.55
CA THR A 192 -20.24 55.86 18.79
C THR A 192 -19.62 57.24 18.99
N LEU A 193 -18.31 57.40 18.81
CA LEU A 193 -17.65 58.71 18.89
C LEU A 193 -18.19 59.72 17.86
N HIS A 194 -18.56 59.31 16.65
CA HIS A 194 -19.25 60.19 15.70
C HIS A 194 -20.68 60.54 16.15
N ARG A 195 -21.45 59.59 16.71
CA ARG A 195 -22.79 59.88 17.26
C ARG A 195 -22.70 60.84 18.44
N ASP A 196 -21.73 60.67 19.33
CA ASP A 196 -21.51 61.53 20.50
C ASP A 196 -21.00 62.91 20.09
N LEU A 197 -20.10 63.01 19.10
CA LEU A 197 -19.66 64.27 18.51
C LEU A 197 -20.83 65.02 17.84
N ASN A 198 -21.69 64.32 17.11
CA ASN A 198 -22.89 64.90 16.49
C ASN A 198 -23.92 65.33 17.55
N ALA A 199 -24.12 64.54 18.61
CA ALA A 199 -24.98 64.92 19.72
C ALA A 199 -24.40 66.12 20.49
N ALA A 200 -23.09 66.20 20.67
CA ALA A 200 -22.41 67.34 21.27
C ALA A 200 -22.49 68.59 20.39
N SER A 201 -22.35 68.47 19.07
CA SER A 201 -22.47 69.62 18.15
C SER A 201 -23.91 70.14 18.05
N VAL A 202 -24.92 69.26 18.10
CA VAL A 202 -26.34 69.67 18.22
C VAL A 202 -26.59 70.36 19.56
N ARG A 203 -26.15 69.79 20.70
CA ARG A 203 -26.26 70.45 22.02
C ARG A 203 -25.54 71.81 22.05
N ALA A 204 -24.38 71.92 21.40
CA ALA A 204 -23.65 73.18 21.28
C ALA A 204 -24.42 74.20 20.42
N ALA A 205 -24.99 73.78 19.29
CA ALA A 205 -25.84 74.64 18.47
C ALA A 205 -27.12 75.08 19.19
N ASP A 206 -27.72 74.24 20.03
CA ASP A 206 -28.88 74.60 20.86
C ASP A 206 -28.52 75.49 22.05
N ALA A 207 -27.34 75.29 22.66
CA ALA A 207 -26.78 76.21 23.64
C ALA A 207 -26.47 77.58 23.01
N GLU A 208 -25.91 77.61 21.79
CA GLU A 208 -25.71 78.84 21.03
C GLU A 208 -27.03 79.52 20.66
N ARG A 209 -28.05 78.78 20.20
CA ARG A 209 -29.39 79.33 19.93
C ARG A 209 -29.99 79.94 21.19
N SER A 210 -29.87 79.25 22.33
CA SER A 210 -30.35 79.71 23.63
C SER A 210 -29.61 80.96 24.10
N LEU A 211 -28.27 80.96 24.00
CA LEU A 211 -27.44 82.12 24.32
C LEU A 211 -27.78 83.31 23.40
N ARG A 212 -27.96 83.10 22.09
CA ARG A 212 -28.41 84.15 21.16
C ARG A 212 -29.76 84.72 21.60
N GLN A 213 -30.74 83.87 21.92
CA GLN A 213 -32.04 84.31 22.47
C GLN A 213 -31.91 85.10 23.77
N GLU A 214 -31.06 84.69 24.72
CA GLU A 214 -30.82 85.47 25.94
C GLU A 214 -30.06 86.78 25.67
N THR A 215 -29.10 86.81 24.73
CA THR A 215 -28.47 88.09 24.33
C THR A 215 -29.44 89.02 23.62
N ASP A 216 -30.41 88.50 22.85
CA ASP A 216 -31.43 89.32 22.20
C ASP A 216 -32.54 89.75 23.17
N LYS A 217 -32.84 88.95 24.20
CA LYS A 217 -33.65 89.38 25.36
C LYS A 217 -32.94 90.49 26.12
N ASN A 218 -31.64 90.33 26.43
CA ASN A 218 -30.84 91.36 27.10
C ASN A 218 -30.78 92.64 26.26
N LYS A 219 -30.44 92.59 24.96
CA LYS A 219 -30.54 93.76 24.06
C LYS A 219 -31.91 94.42 24.11
N ARG A 220 -33.01 93.65 24.10
CA ARG A 220 -34.39 94.21 24.22
C ARG A 220 -34.68 94.79 25.61
N LEU A 221 -34.03 94.30 26.66
CA LEU A 221 -34.10 94.88 28.01
C LEU A 221 -33.23 96.14 28.11
N ASP A 222 -32.05 96.16 27.51
CA ASP A 222 -31.18 97.34 27.39
C ASP A 222 -31.84 98.43 26.52
N GLU A 223 -32.50 98.06 25.42
CA GLU A 223 -33.34 98.97 24.63
C GLU A 223 -34.57 99.48 25.40
N ARG A 224 -35.07 98.73 26.39
CA ARG A 224 -36.16 99.20 27.27
C ARG A 224 -35.61 100.11 28.36
N LEU A 225 -34.50 99.73 29.00
CA LEU A 225 -33.79 100.52 29.99
C LEU A 225 -33.35 101.87 29.40
N THR A 226 -32.77 101.88 28.20
CA THR A 226 -32.40 103.12 27.49
C THR A 226 -33.62 103.94 27.07
N ARG A 227 -34.76 103.32 26.71
CA ARG A 227 -36.03 104.05 26.50
C ARG A 227 -36.65 104.57 27.80
N GLU A 228 -36.48 103.89 28.92
CA GLU A 228 -36.92 104.35 30.25
C GLU A 228 -36.00 105.43 30.82
N ILE A 229 -34.69 105.36 30.56
CA ILE A 229 -33.70 106.41 30.86
C ILE A 229 -33.96 107.63 29.97
N ALA A 230 -34.15 107.47 28.66
CA ALA A 230 -34.52 108.57 27.78
C ALA A 230 -35.87 109.18 28.19
N GLY A 231 -36.88 108.34 28.44
CA GLY A 231 -38.17 108.76 28.99
C GLY A 231 -38.13 109.24 30.45
N SER A 232 -37.00 109.10 31.15
CA SER A 232 -36.72 109.72 32.45
C SER A 232 -36.06 111.07 32.23
N ALA A 233 -35.09 111.20 31.33
CA ALA A 233 -34.48 112.46 30.91
C ALA A 233 -35.49 113.40 30.24
N ASP A 234 -36.46 112.89 29.48
CA ASP A 234 -37.59 113.67 28.94
C ASP A 234 -38.52 114.15 30.06
N LYS A 235 -38.73 113.34 31.11
CA LYS A 235 -39.49 113.76 32.30
C LYS A 235 -38.69 114.74 33.17
N GLU A 236 -37.39 114.57 33.31
CA GLU A 236 -36.49 115.44 34.07
C GLU A 236 -36.33 116.77 33.35
N THR A 237 -36.17 116.81 32.03
CA THR A 237 -36.18 118.06 31.25
C THR A 237 -37.57 118.68 31.15
N ALA A 238 -38.67 117.90 31.20
CA ALA A 238 -40.01 118.46 31.37
C ALA A 238 -40.20 119.04 32.78
N ILE A 239 -39.72 118.38 33.83
CA ILE A 239 -39.68 118.89 35.20
C ILE A 239 -38.79 120.13 35.27
N GLU A 240 -37.64 120.16 34.60
CA GLU A 240 -36.73 121.30 34.56
C GLU A 240 -37.36 122.47 33.80
N ARG A 241 -38.05 122.23 32.67
CA ARG A 241 -38.87 123.25 32.00
C ARG A 241 -39.99 123.75 32.91
N HIS A 242 -40.69 122.87 33.63
CA HIS A 242 -41.70 123.26 34.60
C HIS A 242 -41.11 123.98 35.83
N VAL A 243 -39.87 123.69 36.23
CA VAL A 243 -39.14 124.41 37.28
C VAL A 243 -38.69 125.77 36.78
N GLN A 244 -38.18 125.87 35.55
CA GLN A 244 -37.87 127.15 34.88
C GLN A 244 -39.14 127.99 34.68
N ASP A 245 -40.28 127.38 34.35
CA ASP A 245 -41.56 128.07 34.24
C ASP A 245 -42.14 128.41 35.62
N VAL A 246 -41.89 127.63 36.67
CA VAL A 246 -42.16 128.01 38.07
C VAL A 246 -41.22 129.13 38.54
N VAL A 247 -39.98 129.21 38.04
CA VAL A 247 -39.07 130.34 38.26
C VAL A 247 -39.57 131.57 37.51
N ARG A 248 -39.91 131.48 36.22
CA ARG A 248 -40.54 132.57 35.44
C ARG A 248 -41.88 132.99 36.01
N LEU A 249 -42.66 132.07 36.58
CA LEU A 249 -43.91 132.37 37.30
C LEU A 249 -43.64 132.94 38.69
N LYS A 250 -42.52 132.63 39.35
CA LYS A 250 -42.06 133.34 40.56
C LYS A 250 -41.54 134.74 40.26
N GLU A 251 -40.83 134.93 39.15
CA GLU A 251 -40.35 136.24 38.67
C GLU A 251 -41.51 137.09 38.19
N ARG A 252 -42.46 136.52 37.43
CA ARG A 252 -43.73 137.17 37.09
C ARG A 252 -44.63 137.37 38.31
N LEU A 253 -44.58 136.50 39.32
CA LEU A 253 -45.26 136.74 40.60
C LEU A 253 -44.54 137.82 41.40
N GLU A 254 -43.21 137.94 41.35
CA GLU A 254 -42.48 139.05 41.98
C GLU A 254 -42.72 140.37 41.27
N ALA A 255 -42.76 140.38 39.92
CA ALA A 255 -43.18 141.53 39.14
C ALA A 255 -44.64 141.88 39.47
N ALA A 256 -45.56 140.91 39.40
CA ALA A 256 -46.95 141.08 39.79
C ALA A 256 -47.16 141.31 41.29
N VAL A 257 -46.17 141.13 42.17
CA VAL A 257 -46.18 141.48 43.60
C VAL A 257 -45.45 142.81 43.88
N LYS A 258 -44.65 143.31 42.94
CA LYS A 258 -44.22 144.72 42.89
C LYS A 258 -45.36 145.57 42.35
N GLU A 259 -45.92 145.21 41.18
CA GLU A 259 -47.16 145.78 40.64
C GLU A 259 -48.34 145.58 41.61
N SER A 260 -48.51 144.43 42.28
CA SER A 260 -49.55 144.29 43.33
C SER A 260 -49.14 144.91 44.67
N ARG A 261 -47.88 145.28 44.94
CA ARG A 261 -47.57 146.15 46.09
C ARG A 261 -47.92 147.60 45.80
N GLU A 262 -47.67 148.06 44.58
CA GLU A 262 -48.03 149.40 44.10
C GLU A 262 -49.55 149.51 43.93
N ALA A 263 -50.19 148.54 43.27
CA ALA A 263 -51.64 148.44 43.15
C ALA A 263 -52.32 148.11 44.48
N SER A 264 -51.75 147.32 45.41
CA SER A 264 -52.31 147.19 46.78
C SER A 264 -52.09 148.44 47.63
N LYS A 265 -51.20 149.36 47.25
CA LYS A 265 -51.13 150.70 47.85
C LYS A 265 -52.32 151.56 47.40
N ALA A 266 -52.89 151.29 46.22
CA ALA A 266 -54.14 151.88 45.74
C ALA A 266 -55.40 151.10 46.16
N LEU A 267 -55.35 149.76 46.22
CA LEU A 267 -56.49 148.86 46.46
C LEU A 267 -56.66 148.45 47.92
N ARG A 268 -55.74 148.81 48.83
CA ARG A 268 -56.05 148.88 50.27
C ARG A 268 -57.05 150.00 50.63
N ALA A 269 -57.49 150.81 49.66
CA ALA A 269 -58.68 151.63 49.78
C ALA A 269 -60.01 150.84 49.70
N ALA A 270 -60.00 149.57 49.25
CA ALA A 270 -61.20 148.74 49.06
C ALA A 270 -60.89 147.22 49.13
N GLY A 271 -60.46 146.72 50.30
CA GLY A 271 -59.97 145.34 50.44
C GLY A 271 -61.02 144.23 50.65
N ILE A 272 -60.72 143.00 50.20
CA ILE A 272 -61.37 141.68 50.48
C ILE A 272 -60.43 140.52 49.98
N ALA A 273 -60.67 139.24 50.34
CA ALA A 273 -59.84 138.04 50.01
C ALA A 273 -60.69 136.71 50.07
N PRO A 274 -60.21 135.42 50.06
CA PRO A 274 -58.85 134.85 49.83
C PRO A 274 -58.58 133.48 49.05
N PRO A 275 -59.48 132.68 48.39
CA PRO A 275 -59.36 131.19 48.40
C PRO A 275 -59.25 130.43 47.02
N LYS A 276 -59.16 129.08 46.86
CA LYS A 276 -58.40 127.91 47.49
C LYS A 276 -58.87 126.52 46.89
N LYS A 277 -58.04 125.43 46.93
CA LYS A 277 -58.36 123.94 46.94
C LYS A 277 -58.40 123.05 45.61
N PRO A 278 -58.38 121.65 45.64
CA PRO A 278 -57.54 120.78 44.74
C PRO A 278 -57.98 119.30 44.29
N ALA A 279 -57.10 118.57 43.54
CA ALA A 279 -56.71 117.10 43.53
C ALA A 279 -57.62 115.85 43.16
N LYS A 280 -57.06 114.78 42.48
CA LYS A 280 -57.26 113.26 42.68
C LYS A 280 -56.75 112.25 41.56
N ALA A 281 -56.69 110.91 41.83
CA ALA A 281 -56.38 109.68 40.98
C ALA A 281 -56.71 108.33 41.77
N PRO A 282 -56.29 107.02 41.51
CA PRO A 282 -55.88 106.13 40.34
C PRO A 282 -56.47 104.63 40.35
N LYS A 283 -56.07 103.64 39.48
CA LYS A 283 -56.21 102.11 39.68
C LYS A 283 -55.50 101.10 38.68
N LEU A 284 -55.69 99.75 38.78
CA LEU A 284 -54.86 98.57 38.27
C LEU A 284 -55.65 97.20 38.05
N SER A 285 -55.19 96.18 37.22
CA SER A 285 -55.39 94.66 37.38
C SER A 285 -54.84 93.64 36.28
N ALA A 286 -54.87 92.27 36.50
CA ALA A 286 -54.38 91.07 35.66
C ALA A 286 -55.26 89.72 35.82
N VAL A 287 -55.02 88.38 35.51
CA VAL A 287 -53.88 87.35 35.40
C VAL A 287 -54.30 85.92 34.76
N SER A 288 -53.36 84.94 34.46
CA SER A 288 -53.44 83.39 34.37
C SER A 288 -53.99 82.61 33.11
N MET A 289 -53.91 81.25 32.79
CA MET A 289 -53.06 79.97 32.90
C MET A 289 -53.66 78.84 31.90
N ILE A 290 -53.44 77.49 31.67
CA ILE A 290 -52.74 76.18 32.11
C ILE A 290 -52.76 75.10 30.88
N VAL A 291 -52.54 73.73 30.72
CA VAL A 291 -52.27 72.37 31.40
C VAL A 291 -51.66 71.21 30.45
N ASN A 292 -51.87 69.86 30.63
CA ASN A 292 -51.04 68.64 30.19
C ASN A 292 -51.78 67.34 29.60
N THR A 293 -51.08 66.23 29.14
CA THR A 293 -51.30 64.72 29.39
C THR A 293 -50.49 63.67 28.49
N ALA A 294 -50.50 62.31 28.77
CA ALA A 294 -49.61 61.23 28.19
C ALA A 294 -50.07 59.68 28.25
N ASP A 295 -49.18 58.71 27.88
CA ASP A 295 -49.09 57.19 28.09
C ASP A 295 -49.84 56.17 27.12
N ASN A 296 -49.65 54.81 26.98
CA ASN A 296 -48.92 53.69 27.69
C ASN A 296 -48.38 52.44 26.80
N GLN A 297 -48.74 51.13 27.04
CA GLN A 297 -48.01 49.84 26.63
C GLN A 297 -48.87 48.54 26.32
N THR A 298 -48.33 47.42 25.74
CA THR A 298 -48.30 45.97 26.27
C THR A 298 -48.04 44.74 25.29
N ASN A 299 -47.59 43.60 25.90
CA ASN A 299 -47.28 42.14 25.60
C ASN A 299 -48.17 41.26 24.65
N ALA A 300 -48.14 39.89 24.62
CA ALA A 300 -47.13 38.80 24.33
C ALA A 300 -47.79 37.35 24.45
N ALA A 301 -47.34 36.29 23.71
CA ALA A 301 -47.92 34.91 23.77
C ALA A 301 -47.02 33.73 23.22
N GLU A 302 -47.42 32.45 23.44
CA GLU A 302 -46.72 31.18 23.10
C GLU A 302 -47.24 30.46 21.81
N PRO A 303 -46.47 29.55 21.16
CA PRO A 303 -46.90 28.75 20.00
C PRO A 303 -46.81 27.19 20.15
N GLU A 304 -47.33 26.48 19.13
CA GLU A 304 -47.60 25.03 19.08
C GLU A 304 -46.45 24.15 18.52
N ARG A 305 -46.55 22.82 18.66
CA ARG A 305 -45.60 21.86 18.05
C ARG A 305 -45.90 21.61 16.57
N THR A 306 -45.12 22.23 15.68
CA THR A 306 -45.10 21.94 14.24
C THR A 306 -44.00 20.92 13.90
N VAL A 307 -43.97 20.42 12.65
CA VAL A 307 -42.92 19.51 12.12
C VAL A 307 -41.51 20.09 12.27
N GLU A 308 -41.38 21.41 12.33
CA GLU A 308 -40.12 22.11 12.58
C GLU A 308 -39.55 21.80 13.97
N HIS A 309 -40.39 21.51 14.96
CA HIS A 309 -39.98 21.10 16.31
C HIS A 309 -39.41 19.68 16.32
N ASP A 310 -39.97 18.76 15.53
CA ASP A 310 -39.43 17.39 15.39
C ASP A 310 -38.09 17.41 14.66
N ILE A 311 -37.96 18.23 13.60
CA ILE A 311 -36.68 18.46 12.91
C ILE A 311 -35.66 19.10 13.87
N ALA A 312 -36.06 20.10 14.67
CA ALA A 312 -35.18 20.70 15.67
C ALA A 312 -34.70 19.66 16.71
N HIS A 313 -35.62 18.90 17.31
CA HIS A 313 -35.28 17.84 18.26
C HIS A 313 -34.34 16.81 17.65
N MET A 314 -34.61 16.31 16.44
CA MET A 314 -33.72 15.36 15.75
C MET A 314 -32.35 15.97 15.42
N THR A 315 -32.26 17.25 15.03
CA THR A 315 -30.95 17.90 14.82
C THR A 315 -30.14 18.00 16.11
N GLU A 316 -30.76 18.33 17.24
CA GLU A 316 -30.11 18.44 18.54
C GLU A 316 -29.75 17.06 19.13
N GLU A 317 -30.63 16.08 18.98
CA GLU A 317 -30.40 14.69 19.41
C GLU A 317 -29.26 14.03 18.62
N VAL A 318 -29.16 14.30 17.30
CA VAL A 318 -27.99 13.92 16.48
C VAL A 318 -26.73 14.68 16.91
N ARG A 319 -26.82 15.99 17.17
CA ARG A 319 -25.69 16.81 17.65
C ARG A 319 -25.10 16.24 18.95
N ASN A 320 -25.97 15.94 19.91
CA ASN A 320 -25.61 15.42 21.23
C ASN A 320 -25.07 13.99 21.15
N ARG A 321 -25.65 13.12 20.31
CA ARG A 321 -25.10 11.77 20.04
C ARG A 321 -23.74 11.82 19.33
N ALA A 322 -23.54 12.71 18.36
CA ALA A 322 -22.25 12.86 17.68
C ALA A 322 -21.14 13.36 18.62
N ALA A 323 -21.46 14.28 19.53
CA ALA A 323 -20.54 14.71 20.58
C ALA A 323 -20.18 13.56 21.53
N ALA A 324 -21.19 12.82 22.02
CA ALA A 324 -20.97 11.66 22.90
C ALA A 324 -20.20 10.51 22.21
N LEU A 325 -20.41 10.29 20.91
CA LEU A 325 -19.69 9.30 20.11
C LEU A 325 -18.20 9.66 20.00
N SER A 326 -17.85 10.92 19.72
CA SER A 326 -16.46 11.39 19.68
C SER A 326 -15.73 11.06 21.00
N ASP A 327 -16.42 11.33 22.11
CA ASP A 327 -15.92 11.09 23.46
C ASP A 327 -15.82 9.59 23.83
N ARG A 328 -16.64 8.73 23.21
CA ARG A 328 -16.58 7.25 23.31
C ARG A 328 -15.50 6.64 22.42
N LEU A 329 -15.31 7.14 21.20
CA LEU A 329 -14.25 6.72 20.27
C LEU A 329 -12.86 6.89 20.89
N LEU A 330 -12.63 7.99 21.62
CA LEU A 330 -11.38 8.24 22.34
C LEU A 330 -11.15 7.31 23.55
N LYS A 331 -12.17 6.58 24.00
CA LYS A 331 -12.16 5.71 25.20
C LYS A 331 -12.26 4.22 24.87
N ALA A 332 -12.70 3.86 23.66
CA ALA A 332 -12.81 2.48 23.21
C ALA A 332 -11.43 1.80 23.08
N ARG A 333 -11.24 0.65 23.76
CA ARG A 333 -9.99 -0.13 23.74
C ARG A 333 -10.19 -1.65 23.67
N THR A 334 -11.42 -2.15 23.50
CA THR A 334 -11.72 -3.58 23.40
C THR A 334 -12.79 -3.84 22.33
N PRO A 335 -12.82 -5.02 21.69
CA PRO A 335 -13.74 -5.28 20.56
C PRO A 335 -15.22 -5.15 20.91
N ALA A 336 -15.61 -5.39 22.18
CA ALA A 336 -16.99 -5.14 22.63
C ALA A 336 -17.39 -3.65 22.58
N HIS A 337 -16.44 -2.73 22.82
CA HIS A 337 -16.67 -1.30 22.62
C HIS A 337 -16.74 -0.95 21.13
N GLU A 338 -15.98 -1.64 20.26
CA GLU A 338 -16.07 -1.42 18.83
C GLU A 338 -17.42 -1.83 18.24
N GLU A 339 -18.03 -2.92 18.71
CA GLU A 339 -19.35 -3.35 18.22
C GLU A 339 -20.44 -2.37 18.68
N ALA A 340 -20.42 -1.92 19.94
CA ALA A 340 -21.29 -0.84 20.42
C ALA A 340 -21.11 0.47 19.64
N VAL A 341 -19.85 0.88 19.37
CA VAL A 341 -19.54 2.05 18.54
C VAL A 341 -20.08 1.90 17.11
N ARG A 342 -20.04 0.71 16.52
CA ARG A 342 -20.63 0.46 15.18
C ARG A 342 -22.15 0.60 15.20
N GLU A 343 -22.82 0.20 16.28
CA GLU A 343 -24.27 0.43 16.44
C GLU A 343 -24.63 1.90 16.68
N GLU A 344 -23.82 2.63 17.44
CA GLU A 344 -23.97 4.09 17.61
C GLU A 344 -23.75 4.84 16.29
N ILE A 345 -22.75 4.47 15.49
CA ILE A 345 -22.53 5.02 14.14
C ILE A 345 -23.73 4.67 13.23
N ALA A 346 -24.22 3.43 13.25
CA ALA A 346 -25.36 3.02 12.43
C ALA A 346 -26.67 3.75 12.81
N THR A 347 -26.88 4.04 14.09
CA THR A 347 -28.05 4.82 14.55
C THR A 347 -27.90 6.32 14.30
N ILE A 348 -26.70 6.90 14.40
CA ILE A 348 -26.45 8.29 13.97
C ILE A 348 -26.66 8.43 12.45
N ALA A 349 -26.17 7.47 11.65
CA ALA A 349 -26.39 7.44 10.21
C ALA A 349 -27.88 7.32 9.85
N ALA A 350 -28.64 6.45 10.53
CA ALA A 350 -30.08 6.32 10.32
C ALA A 350 -30.83 7.62 10.68
N ASN A 351 -30.51 8.25 11.81
CA ASN A 351 -31.09 9.54 12.20
C ASN A 351 -30.77 10.64 11.18
N MET A 352 -29.52 10.70 10.67
CA MET A 352 -29.13 11.66 9.63
C MET A 352 -29.90 11.46 8.32
N VAL A 353 -30.07 10.21 7.86
CA VAL A 353 -30.82 9.91 6.63
C VAL A 353 -32.32 10.21 6.79
N ALA A 354 -32.91 9.91 7.95
CA ALA A 354 -34.29 10.28 8.27
C ALA A 354 -34.47 11.81 8.32
N LEU A 355 -33.52 12.53 8.92
CA LEU A 355 -33.50 14.00 9.00
C LEU A 355 -33.40 14.64 7.60
N THR A 356 -32.57 14.10 6.69
CA THR A 356 -32.56 14.55 5.28
C THR A 356 -33.87 14.25 4.57
N ALA A 357 -34.46 13.06 4.74
CA ALA A 357 -35.74 12.72 4.13
C ALA A 357 -36.90 13.60 4.64
N LEU A 358 -36.93 13.95 5.94
CA LEU A 358 -37.90 14.91 6.50
C LEU A 358 -37.69 16.33 5.97
N LYS A 359 -36.44 16.75 5.75
CA LYS A 359 -36.09 18.09 5.25
C LYS A 359 -36.34 18.25 3.74
N GLU A 360 -36.17 17.18 2.96
CA GLU A 360 -36.47 17.12 1.52
C GLU A 360 -37.95 16.79 1.25
N GLY A 361 -38.65 16.21 2.23
CA GLY A 361 -40.08 15.90 2.19
C GLY A 361 -40.44 14.82 1.16
N SER A 362 -41.66 14.91 0.63
CA SER A 362 -42.22 13.97 -0.36
C SER A 362 -41.53 14.01 -1.74
N ALA A 363 -40.57 14.91 -1.95
CA ALA A 363 -39.72 14.94 -3.15
C ALA A 363 -38.39 14.18 -2.99
N SER A 364 -38.12 13.60 -1.81
CA SER A 364 -36.85 12.93 -1.54
C SER A 364 -36.75 11.56 -2.24
N PRO A 365 -35.68 11.30 -3.03
CA PRO A 365 -35.45 9.99 -3.65
C PRO A 365 -35.12 8.90 -2.61
N ILE A 366 -34.83 9.30 -1.37
CA ILE A 366 -34.58 8.41 -0.24
C ILE A 366 -35.81 7.54 0.06
N LEU A 367 -37.03 8.10 -0.05
CA LEU A 367 -38.27 7.38 0.28
C LEU A 367 -38.55 6.20 -0.68
N ASP A 368 -38.16 6.30 -1.95
CA ASP A 368 -38.31 5.21 -2.92
C ASP A 368 -37.26 4.10 -2.76
N LEU A 369 -36.14 4.39 -2.08
CA LEU A 369 -35.06 3.44 -1.78
C LEU A 369 -35.26 2.67 -0.46
N LEU A 370 -36.28 3.01 0.33
CA LEU A 370 -36.61 2.28 1.57
C LEU A 370 -37.44 1.02 1.29
N PRO A 371 -37.25 -0.06 2.08
CA PRO A 371 -38.03 -1.29 1.93
C PRO A 371 -39.52 -1.00 2.22
N LYS A 372 -40.34 -1.16 1.18
CA LYS A 372 -41.78 -0.84 1.24
C LYS A 372 -42.57 -1.87 2.08
N ASP A 373 -42.07 -3.10 2.16
CA ASP A 373 -42.54 -4.14 3.09
C ASP A 373 -41.60 -4.28 4.29
N LYS A 374 -42.17 -4.25 5.50
CA LYS A 374 -41.43 -4.55 6.74
C LYS A 374 -41.27 -6.06 6.92
N VAL A 375 -40.27 -6.64 6.24
CA VAL A 375 -39.82 -8.01 6.52
C VAL A 375 -39.32 -8.05 7.96
N ALA A 376 -40.02 -8.79 8.83
CA ALA A 376 -39.62 -8.93 10.22
C ALA A 376 -38.29 -9.71 10.29
N ALA A 377 -37.22 -9.04 10.69
CA ALA A 377 -35.89 -9.63 10.76
C ALA A 377 -35.87 -10.86 11.67
N GLU A 378 -35.28 -11.96 11.19
CA GLU A 378 -35.12 -13.19 11.97
C GLU A 378 -34.27 -12.93 13.23
N GLN A 379 -34.62 -13.61 14.32
CA GLN A 379 -34.06 -13.36 15.65
C GLN A 379 -32.56 -13.71 15.71
N GLY A 380 -31.71 -12.71 15.46
CA GLY A 380 -30.24 -12.83 15.38
C GLY A 380 -29.62 -12.14 14.17
N ALA A 381 -30.41 -11.72 13.18
CA ALA A 381 -29.91 -10.97 12.03
C ALA A 381 -29.54 -9.52 12.38
N ARG A 382 -28.45 -9.01 11.80
CA ARG A 382 -28.02 -7.60 11.97
C ARG A 382 -28.99 -6.66 11.23
N ILE A 383 -29.78 -5.90 11.98
CA ILE A 383 -30.77 -4.93 11.46
C ILE A 383 -30.10 -3.93 10.51
N SER A 384 -30.58 -3.83 9.27
CA SER A 384 -29.98 -2.98 8.23
C SER A 384 -30.18 -1.49 8.50
N LEU A 385 -29.41 -0.64 7.81
CA LEU A 385 -29.57 0.81 7.90
C LEU A 385 -30.95 1.27 7.40
N ALA A 386 -31.45 0.65 6.32
CA ALA A 386 -32.72 1.02 5.72
C ALA A 386 -33.92 0.69 6.64
N ASP A 387 -33.87 -0.45 7.34
CA ASP A 387 -34.90 -0.83 8.33
C ASP A 387 -34.95 0.15 9.51
N ARG A 388 -33.77 0.62 9.96
CA ARG A 388 -33.65 1.62 11.03
C ARG A 388 -34.25 2.97 10.60
N VAL A 389 -33.99 3.42 9.37
CA VAL A 389 -34.60 4.65 8.81
C VAL A 389 -36.12 4.48 8.65
N ALA A 390 -36.59 3.35 8.12
CA ALA A 390 -38.02 3.05 7.94
C ALA A 390 -38.77 2.80 9.27
N ALA A 391 -38.07 2.75 10.42
CA ALA A 391 -38.64 2.75 11.76
C ALA A 391 -38.73 4.16 12.39
N MET A 392 -37.95 5.12 11.90
CA MET A 392 -37.88 6.49 12.41
C MET A 392 -38.80 7.47 11.67
N LEU A 393 -39.10 7.22 10.39
CA LEU A 393 -39.99 8.05 9.60
C LEU A 393 -41.48 7.77 9.90
N PRO A 394 -42.35 8.79 9.93
CA PRO A 394 -43.80 8.60 10.03
C PRO A 394 -44.34 7.88 8.79
N LYS A 395 -45.39 7.07 8.97
CA LYS A 395 -46.08 6.43 7.84
C LYS A 395 -46.77 7.49 6.96
N HIS A 396 -46.22 7.74 5.78
CA HIS A 396 -47.02 8.22 4.67
C HIS A 396 -47.89 7.07 4.11
N PRO A 397 -49.13 7.36 3.67
CA PRO A 397 -50.03 6.38 3.05
C PRO A 397 -49.66 6.10 1.58
#